data_AF-A0A966R0A3-F1
#
_entry.id   AF-A0A966R0A3-F1
#
_cell.length_a   1.000
_cell.length_b   1.000
_cell.length_c   1.000
_cell.angle_alpha   90.00
_cell.angle_beta   90.00
_cell.angle_gamma   90.00
#
_symmetry.space_group_name_H-M   'P 1'
#
loop_
_entity.id
_entity.type
_entity.pdbx_description
1 polymer ?
#
loop_
_entity_poly.entity_id
_entity_poly.type
_entity_poly.pdbx_seq_one_letter_code
_entity_poly.pdbx_strand_id
1 'polypeptide(L)'
;MPDQLPITIKLEKRNNQLVVSNELGKAKLDLFIKGLSDGEQVSVTYEVASKTGNYAQMSKLHKCIRELANYTGDSFEDMKLQVKIRSGLCIDNDCRSFAECSIQELSLAIQAAIEIGDIVGFNLH
;
A
#
# COMPACT_ATOMS: atom_id res chain seq x y z
N MET A 1 8.45 -13.30 -10.78
CA MET A 1 7.13 -12.94 -11.35
C MET A 1 6.95 -11.46 -11.08
N PRO A 2 6.42 -10.65 -12.01
CA PRO A 2 6.34 -9.21 -11.81
C PRO A 2 5.49 -8.94 -10.57
N ASP A 3 6.08 -8.19 -9.65
CA ASP A 3 5.58 -7.92 -8.31
C ASP A 3 4.20 -7.30 -8.38
N GLN A 4 3.19 -8.15 -8.13
CA GLN A 4 1.80 -7.72 -8.18
C GLN A 4 1.58 -6.70 -7.07
N LEU A 5 1.33 -5.46 -7.49
CA LEU A 5 0.87 -4.38 -6.62
C LEU A 5 -0.27 -4.90 -5.73
N PRO A 6 -0.30 -4.53 -4.44
CA PRO A 6 -1.31 -4.99 -3.51
C PRO A 6 -2.71 -4.67 -4.06
N ILE A 7 -3.53 -5.71 -4.21
CA ILE A 7 -4.87 -5.58 -4.79
C ILE A 7 -5.87 -5.27 -3.67
N THR A 8 -6.38 -4.05 -3.66
CA THR A 8 -7.50 -3.67 -2.80
C THR A 8 -8.81 -3.94 -3.52
N ILE A 9 -9.61 -4.87 -2.99
CA ILE A 9 -11.01 -5.09 -3.41
C ILE A 9 -11.96 -4.56 -2.33
N LYS A 10 -13.07 -3.97 -2.76
CA LYS A 10 -14.16 -3.58 -1.85
C LYS A 10 -15.20 -4.68 -1.85
N LEU A 11 -15.57 -5.12 -0.66
CA LEU A 11 -16.59 -6.14 -0.43
C LEU A 11 -17.80 -5.49 0.24
N GLU A 12 -18.99 -5.91 -0.15
CA GLU A 12 -20.25 -5.52 0.47
C GLU A 12 -20.93 -6.75 1.07
N LYS A 13 -21.51 -6.61 2.26
CA LYS A 13 -22.31 -7.67 2.86
C LYS A 13 -23.69 -7.69 2.18
N ARG A 14 -23.99 -8.76 1.44
CA ARG A 14 -25.32 -9.01 0.85
C ARG A 14 -25.76 -10.43 1.19
N ASN A 15 -27.00 -10.61 1.66
CA ASN A 15 -27.56 -11.92 2.02
C ASN A 15 -26.63 -12.78 2.91
N ASN A 16 -26.00 -12.14 3.90
CA ASN A 16 -25.04 -12.77 4.81
C ASN A 16 -23.76 -13.33 4.14
N GLN A 17 -23.41 -12.85 2.95
CA GLN A 17 -22.17 -13.16 2.23
C GLN A 17 -21.41 -11.87 1.91
N LEU A 18 -20.08 -11.95 1.82
CA LEU A 18 -19.25 -10.88 1.28
C LEU A 18 -19.20 -11.02 -0.24
N VAL A 19 -19.67 -10.00 -0.94
CA VAL A 19 -19.71 -9.96 -2.41
C VAL A 19 -18.87 -8.80 -2.89
N VAL A 20 -18.11 -8.99 -3.98
CA VAL A 20 -17.33 -7.89 -4.54
C VAL A 20 -18.26 -6.77 -4.99
N SER A 21 -17.99 -5.54 -4.53
CA SER A 21 -18.93 -4.43 -4.65
C SER A 21 -19.02 -3.88 -6.08
N ASN A 22 -18.07 -4.19 -6.96
CA ASN A 22 -18.03 -3.73 -8.34
C ASN A 22 -17.30 -4.70 -9.28
N GLU A 23 -17.60 -4.60 -10.57
CA GLU A 23 -17.02 -5.46 -11.62
C GLU A 23 -15.49 -5.32 -11.75
N LEU A 24 -14.94 -4.12 -11.54
CA LEU A 24 -13.50 -3.90 -11.62
C LEU A 24 -12.75 -4.68 -10.53
N GLY A 25 -13.27 -4.68 -9.30
CA GLY A 25 -12.72 -5.44 -8.19
C GLY A 25 -12.78 -6.94 -8.45
N LYS A 26 -13.85 -7.40 -9.12
CA LYS A 26 -14.02 -8.81 -9.50
C LYS A 26 -12.97 -9.22 -10.53
N ALA A 27 -12.80 -8.42 -11.58
CA ALA A 27 -11.77 -8.65 -12.60
C ALA A 27 -10.35 -8.66 -12.00
N LYS A 28 -10.06 -7.76 -11.04
CA LYS A 28 -8.77 -7.75 -10.33
C LYS A 28 -8.55 -9.02 -9.51
N LEU A 29 -9.57 -9.47 -8.77
CA LEU A 29 -9.49 -10.71 -7.99
C LEU A 29 -9.31 -11.92 -8.92
N ASP A 30 -10.02 -11.98 -10.05
CA ASP A 30 -9.89 -13.07 -11.01
C ASP A 30 -8.47 -13.13 -11.62
N LEU A 31 -7.88 -11.98 -11.96
CA LEU A 31 -6.50 -11.91 -12.46
C LEU A 31 -5.48 -12.33 -11.40
N PHE A 32 -5.72 -11.97 -10.14
CA PHE A 32 -4.89 -12.42 -9.02
C PHE A 32 -4.91 -13.94 -8.90
N ILE A 33 -6.11 -14.53 -8.83
CA ILE A 33 -6.29 -15.98 -8.69
C ILE A 33 -5.64 -16.72 -9.85
N LYS A 34 -5.80 -16.23 -11.09
CA LYS A 34 -5.17 -16.82 -12.28
C LYS A 34 -3.63 -16.80 -12.24
N GLY A 35 -3.04 -15.90 -11.46
CA GLY A 35 -1.59 -15.81 -11.29
C GLY A 35 -1.02 -16.75 -10.23
N LEU A 36 -1.87 -17.30 -9.36
CA LEU A 36 -1.44 -18.21 -8.30
C LEU A 36 -1.19 -19.61 -8.84
N SER A 37 -0.16 -20.26 -8.31
CA SER A 37 0.07 -21.68 -8.54
C SER A 37 -0.78 -22.53 -7.60
N ASP A 38 -1.14 -23.74 -8.02
CA ASP A 38 -1.84 -24.67 -7.15
C ASP A 38 -1.02 -24.96 -5.87
N GLY A 39 -1.67 -24.82 -4.71
CA GLY A 39 -1.04 -25.01 -3.40
C GLY A 39 -0.42 -23.75 -2.78
N GLU A 40 -0.42 -22.62 -3.48
CA GLU A 40 0.05 -21.34 -2.97
C GLU A 40 -0.90 -20.78 -1.89
N GLN A 41 -0.33 -20.30 -0.78
CA GLN A 41 -1.11 -19.79 0.36
C GLN A 41 -1.27 -18.27 0.28
N VAL A 42 -2.52 -17.80 0.34
CA VAL A 42 -2.85 -16.37 0.34
C VAL A 42 -3.29 -15.93 1.74
N SER A 43 -2.60 -14.95 2.30
CA SER A 43 -3.02 -14.29 3.54
C SER A 43 -3.95 -13.12 3.22
N VAL A 44 -5.14 -13.09 3.82
CA VAL A 44 -6.16 -12.04 3.61
C VAL A 44 -6.46 -11.34 4.93
N THR A 45 -6.48 -10.01 4.92
CA THR A 45 -6.91 -9.18 6.05
C THR A 45 -8.17 -8.40 5.69
N TYR A 46 -9.20 -8.47 6.52
CA TYR A 46 -10.45 -7.73 6.34
C TYR A 46 -10.47 -6.48 7.22
N GLU A 47 -10.87 -5.36 6.63
CA GLU A 47 -11.10 -4.12 7.35
C GLU A 47 -12.45 -3.55 6.91
N VAL A 48 -13.23 -3.04 7.87
CA VAL A 48 -14.45 -2.30 7.55
C VAL A 48 -14.02 -1.01 6.87
N ALA A 49 -14.38 -0.86 5.59
CA ALA A 49 -14.01 0.31 4.81
C ALA A 49 -14.49 1.60 5.50
N SER A 50 -13.54 2.37 6.02
CA SER A 50 -13.75 3.71 6.54
C SER A 50 -13.18 4.75 5.56
N LYS A 51 -13.45 6.05 5.78
CA LYS A 51 -12.88 7.12 4.94
C LYS A 51 -11.40 7.40 5.25
N THR A 52 -10.93 6.96 6.42
CA THR A 52 -9.55 7.08 6.89
C THR A 52 -8.72 5.90 6.37
N GLY A 53 -7.43 6.14 6.11
CA GLY A 53 -6.52 5.12 5.59
C GLY A 53 -6.56 3.80 6.36
N ASN A 54 -6.33 2.69 5.65
CA ASN A 54 -6.49 1.36 6.22
C ASN A 54 -5.20 0.91 6.94
N TYR A 55 -5.32 0.11 8.00
CA TYR A 55 -4.17 -0.28 8.85
C TYR A 55 -3.12 -1.05 8.06
N ALA A 56 -3.55 -1.86 7.09
CA ALA A 56 -2.66 -2.65 6.25
C ALA A 56 -1.73 -1.78 5.39
N GLN A 57 -2.24 -0.70 4.80
CA GLN A 57 -1.46 0.26 4.02
C GLN A 57 -0.47 1.00 4.90
N MET A 58 -0.90 1.42 6.09
CA MET A 58 -0.01 2.05 7.07
C MET A 58 1.17 1.14 7.43
N SER A 59 0.87 -0.12 7.75
CA SER A 59 1.88 -1.11 8.11
C SER A 59 2.87 -1.35 6.96
N LYS A 60 2.35 -1.49 5.72
CA LYS A 60 3.17 -1.64 4.52
C LYS A 60 4.08 -0.44 4.29
N LEU A 61 3.53 0.78 4.36
CA LEU A 61 4.28 2.02 4.19
C LEU A 61 5.43 2.12 5.20
N HIS A 62 5.14 1.87 6.49
CA HIS A 62 6.16 1.89 7.53
C HIS A 62 7.23 0.80 7.33
N LYS A 63 6.87 -0.37 6.81
CA LYS A 63 7.84 -1.41 6.46
C LYS A 63 8.78 -0.92 5.34
N CYS A 64 8.24 -0.41 4.23
CA CYS A 64 9.05 0.10 3.11
C CYS A 64 10.00 1.22 3.56
N ILE A 65 9.53 2.18 4.37
CA ILE A 65 10.37 3.26 4.89
C ILE A 65 11.52 2.72 5.75
N ARG A 66 11.27 1.70 6.60
CA ARG A 66 12.34 1.10 7.42
C ARG A 66 13.38 0.38 6.57
N GLU A 67 12.93 -0.38 5.58
CA GLU A 67 13.84 -1.12 4.69
C GLU A 67 14.71 -0.15 3.88
N LEU A 68 14.13 0.93 3.35
CA LEU A 68 14.89 1.98 2.67
C LEU A 68 15.88 2.67 3.60
N ALA A 69 15.44 3.10 4.79
CA ALA A 69 16.30 3.77 5.76
C ALA A 69 17.51 2.88 6.12
N ASN A 70 17.27 1.59 6.36
CA ASN A 70 18.33 0.62 6.64
C ASN A 70 19.29 0.45 5.45
N TYR A 71 18.77 0.46 4.22
CA TYR A 71 19.59 0.31 3.01
C TYR A 71 20.42 1.55 2.70
N THR A 72 19.86 2.75 2.82
CA THR A 72 20.54 4.02 2.52
C THR A 72 21.42 4.50 3.67
N GLY A 73 21.23 3.96 4.88
CA GLY A 73 21.91 4.42 6.09
C GLY A 73 21.28 5.66 6.73
N ASP A 74 20.09 6.05 6.27
CA ASP A 74 19.34 7.18 6.82
C ASP A 74 18.57 6.79 8.08
N SER A 75 18.10 7.79 8.84
CA SER A 75 17.14 7.54 9.91
C SER A 75 15.75 7.25 9.35
N PHE A 76 14.93 6.53 10.13
CA PHE A 76 13.53 6.28 9.77
C PHE A 76 12.75 7.60 9.54
N GLU A 77 13.00 8.64 10.34
CA GLU A 77 12.28 9.92 10.19
C GLU A 77 12.74 10.71 8.96
N ASP A 78 14.02 10.65 8.60
CA ASP A 78 14.52 11.30 7.37
C ASP A 78 13.95 10.63 6.12
N MET A 79 13.99 9.30 6.06
CA MET A 79 13.40 8.55 4.95
C MET A 79 11.89 8.77 4.87
N LYS A 80 11.21 8.81 6.02
CA LYS A 80 9.78 9.13 6.10
C LYS A 80 9.47 10.52 5.56
N LEU A 81 10.32 11.51 5.84
CA LEU A 81 10.18 12.85 5.27
C LEU A 81 10.35 12.84 3.74
N GLN A 82 11.35 12.12 3.22
CA GLN A 82 11.56 11.99 1.77
C GLN A 82 10.33 11.38 1.08
N VAL A 83 9.76 10.31 1.66
CA VAL A 83 8.53 9.70 1.14
C VAL A 83 7.37 10.69 1.16
N LYS A 84 7.16 11.44 2.25
CA LYS A 84 6.09 12.44 2.33
C LYS A 84 6.22 13.56 1.31
N ILE A 85 7.44 14.07 1.10
CA ILE A 85 7.72 15.12 0.10
C ILE A 85 7.37 14.58 -1.29
N ARG A 86 7.87 13.39 -1.62
CA ARG A 86 7.71 12.79 -2.93
C ARG A 86 6.28 12.37 -3.24
N SER A 87 5.49 12.02 -2.22
CA SER A 87 4.08 11.70 -2.36
C SER A 87 3.16 12.92 -2.35
N GLY A 88 3.71 14.14 -2.26
CA GLY A 88 2.94 15.39 -2.24
C GLY A 88 2.16 15.64 -0.93
N LEU A 89 2.59 15.03 0.18
CA LEU A 89 1.94 15.18 1.50
C LEU A 89 2.46 16.37 2.31
N CYS A 90 3.45 17.09 1.79
CA CYS A 90 4.02 18.28 2.40
C CYS A 90 3.57 19.53 1.63
N ILE A 91 2.93 20.48 2.32
CA ILE A 91 2.52 21.79 1.79
C ILE A 91 3.12 22.85 2.72
N ASP A 92 3.85 23.82 2.16
CA ASP A 92 4.45 24.94 2.91
C ASP A 92 5.24 24.53 4.18
N ASN A 93 6.09 23.50 4.06
CA ASN A 93 6.87 22.88 5.14
C ASN A 93 6.07 22.16 6.24
N ASP A 94 4.74 22.06 6.13
CA ASP A 94 3.93 21.20 7.00
C ASP A 94 3.58 19.90 6.28
N CYS A 95 3.89 18.78 6.92
CA CYS A 95 3.77 17.45 6.33
C CYS A 95 2.69 16.64 7.04
N ARG A 96 1.58 16.38 6.34
CA ARG A 96 0.42 15.64 6.88
C ARG A 96 0.84 14.34 7.56
N SER A 97 0.20 14.01 8.68
CA SER A 97 0.40 12.73 9.36
C SER A 97 -0.13 11.58 8.51
N PHE A 98 0.60 10.47 8.44
CA PHE A 98 0.08 9.27 7.75
C PHE A 98 -1.21 8.77 8.40
N ALA A 99 -1.36 8.93 9.73
CA ALA A 99 -2.58 8.54 10.45
C ALA A 99 -3.84 9.30 9.99
N GLU A 100 -3.66 10.46 9.38
CA GLU A 100 -4.74 11.33 8.87
C GLU A 100 -4.90 11.23 7.35
N CYS A 101 -4.07 10.42 6.69
CA CYS A 101 -4.14 10.23 5.24
C CYS A 101 -5.32 9.33 4.87
N SER A 102 -5.95 9.67 3.74
CA SER A 102 -6.89 8.81 3.04
C SER A 102 -6.19 7.57 2.45
N ILE A 103 -6.99 6.58 2.05
CA ILE A 103 -6.50 5.37 1.37
C ILE A 103 -5.69 5.71 0.11
N GLN A 104 -6.13 6.73 -0.64
CA GLN A 104 -5.46 7.19 -1.86
C GLN A 104 -4.11 7.82 -1.55
N GLU A 105 -4.05 8.68 -0.53
CA GLU A 105 -2.81 9.32 -0.08
C GLU A 105 -1.79 8.30 0.44
N LEU A 106 -2.23 7.31 1.22
CA LEU A 106 -1.33 6.21 1.64
C LEU A 106 -0.85 5.37 0.46
N SER A 107 -1.70 5.15 -0.56
CA SER A 107 -1.28 4.44 -1.78
C SER A 107 -0.22 5.22 -2.56
N LEU A 108 -0.37 6.55 -2.67
CA LEU A 108 0.63 7.43 -3.28
C LEU A 108 1.93 7.43 -2.48
N ALA A 109 1.86 7.44 -1.15
CA ALA A 109 3.05 7.35 -0.29
C ALA A 109 3.78 6.00 -0.44
N ILE A 110 3.06 4.88 -0.54
CA ILE A 110 3.68 3.57 -0.79
C ILE A 110 4.35 3.55 -2.17
N GLN A 111 3.69 4.08 -3.19
CA GLN A 111 4.27 4.17 -4.53
C GLN A 111 5.54 5.03 -4.54
N ALA A 112 5.52 6.18 -3.86
CA ALA A 112 6.69 7.04 -3.72
C ALA A 112 7.86 6.34 -3.02
N ALA A 113 7.59 5.49 -2.01
CA ALA A 113 8.62 4.69 -1.37
C ALA A 113 9.24 3.68 -2.35
N ILE A 114 8.42 2.98 -3.14
CA ILE A 114 8.90 2.03 -4.17
C ILE A 114 9.79 2.75 -5.19
N GLU A 115 9.34 3.91 -5.69
CA GLU A 115 10.12 4.72 -6.64
C GLU A 115 11.46 5.19 -6.06
N ILE A 116 11.51 5.54 -4.78
CA ILE A 116 12.77 5.85 -4.10
C ILE A 116 13.68 4.62 -4.11
N GLY A 117 13.14 3.45 -3.79
CA GLY A 117 13.83 2.17 -3.88
C GLY A 117 14.45 1.94 -5.25
N ASP A 118 13.66 2.07 -6.31
CA ASP A 118 14.13 1.90 -7.70
C ASP A 118 15.29 2.84 -8.04
N ILE A 119 15.25 4.10 -7.56
CA ILE A 119 16.28 5.10 -7.81
C ILE A 119 17.58 4.78 -7.08
N VAL A 120 17.49 4.25 -5.85
CA VAL A 120 18.67 3.87 -5.07
C VAL A 120 19.14 2.43 -5.38
N GLY A 121 18.49 1.76 -6.33
CA GLY A 121 18.79 0.38 -6.72
C GLY A 121 18.38 -0.67 -5.68
N PHE A 122 17.44 -0.34 -4.80
CA PHE A 122 16.90 -1.23 -3.77
C PHE A 122 15.46 -1.61 -4.06
N ASN A 123 15.24 -2.90 -4.32
CA ASN A 123 13.94 -3.34 -4.78
C ASN A 123 12.99 -3.67 -3.62
N LEU A 124 11.94 -2.86 -3.47
CA LEU A 124 10.88 -2.99 -2.46
C LEU A 124 9.72 -3.81 -3.03
N HIS A 125 9.91 -5.13 -3.10
CA HIS A 125 8.91 -6.07 -3.56
C HIS A 125 8.45 -7.00 -2.43
#